data_AF-A0A183Q1W5-F1
#
_entry.id   AF-A0A183Q1W5-F1
#
_cell.length_a   1.000
_cell.length_b   1.000
_cell.length_c   1.000
_cell.angle_alpha   90.00
_cell.angle_beta   90.00
_cell.angle_gamma   90.00
#
_symmetry.space_group_name_H-M   'P 1'
#
loop_
_entity.id
_entity.type
_entity.pdbx_description
1 polymer ?
#
loop_
_entity_poly.entity_id
_entity_poly.type
_entity_poly.pdbx_seq_one_letter_code
_entity_poly.pdbx_strand_id
1 'polypeptide(L)' 'MDDGRVLSPGEEVRLANFPCAICRCDPNTREVVCETETCPTLQCGEDEGQLLEPGQCCPECVGKFICTSFSND' A
#
# COMPACT_ATOMS: atom_id res chain seq x y z
N MET A 1 8.67 3.14 22.73
CA MET A 1 9.57 2.33 21.89
C MET A 1 9.33 2.80 20.47
N ASP A 2 10.20 3.68 19.95
CA ASP A 2 10.15 4.12 18.57
C ASP A 2 10.79 3.02 17.72
N ASP A 3 10.01 2.41 16.81
CA ASP A 3 10.49 1.44 15.83
C ASP A 3 11.23 2.20 14.71
N GLY A 4 12.37 2.79 15.08
CA GLY A 4 13.21 3.56 14.18
C GLY A 4 13.91 2.62 13.21
N ARG A 5 13.47 2.60 11.95
CA ARG A 5 14.15 1.87 10.86
C ARG A 5 15.33 2.69 10.33
N VAL A 6 16.48 2.05 10.16
CA VAL A 6 17.66 2.65 9.51
C VAL A 6 17.59 2.36 8.01
N LEU A 7 17.77 3.40 7.19
CA LEU A 7 17.81 3.30 5.71
C LEU A 7 19.25 3.39 5.21
N SER A 8 19.62 2.50 4.29
CA SER A 8 20.90 2.62 3.58
C SER A 8 20.85 3.77 2.56
N PRO A 9 21.97 4.40 2.18
CA PRO A 9 22.00 5.44 1.15
C PRO A 9 21.38 4.94 -0.17
N GLY A 10 20.37 5.63 -0.67
CA GLY A 10 19.63 5.23 -1.86
C GLY A 10 18.58 4.13 -1.65
N GLU A 11 18.44 3.60 -0.44
CA GLU A 11 17.36 2.67 -0.09
C GLU A 11 16.02 3.40 -0.05
N GLU A 12 14.99 2.74 -0.60
CA GLU A 12 13.61 3.20 -0.60
C GLU A 12 12.72 2.16 0.10
N VAL A 13 11.77 2.63 0.91
CA VAL A 13 10.85 1.78 1.64
C VAL A 13 9.47 2.39 1.76
N ARG A 14 8.44 1.53 1.81
CA ARG A 14 7.09 1.88 2.24
C ARG A 14 6.91 1.61 3.72
N LEU A 15 6.43 2.61 4.45
CA LEU A 15 6.21 2.48 5.89
C LEU A 15 4.99 1.60 6.17
N ALA A 16 5.13 0.56 7.00
CA ALA A 16 4.02 -0.34 7.31
C ALA A 16 2.81 0.38 7.94
N ASN A 17 3.05 1.38 8.80
CA ASN A 17 1.99 2.17 9.44
C ASN A 17 1.41 3.27 8.53
N PHE A 18 2.10 3.59 7.43
CA PHE A 18 1.69 4.62 6.49
C PHE A 18 2.09 4.19 5.07
N PRO A 19 1.37 3.21 4.48
CA PRO A 19 1.80 2.50 3.27
C PRO A 19 1.88 3.40 2.03
N CYS A 20 1.25 4.58 2.09
CA CYS A 20 1.30 5.61 1.06
C CYS A 20 2.51 6.53 1.14
N ALA A 21 3.29 6.52 2.23
CA ALA A 21 4.57 7.21 2.24
C ALA A 21 5.66 6.28 1.75
N ILE A 22 6.39 6.78 0.76
CA ILE A 22 7.61 6.20 0.26
C ILE A 22 8.75 7.05 0.82
N CYS A 23 9.58 6.44 1.67
CA CYS A 23 10.72 7.11 2.26
C CYS A 23 12.00 6.62 1.62
N ARG A 24 12.88 7.56 1.26
CA ARG A 24 14.18 7.29 0.68
C ARG A 24 15.27 8.06 1.42
N CYS A 25 16.42 7.42 1.62
CA CYS A 25 17.62 8.11 2.08
C CYS A 25 18.35 8.72 0.87
N ASP A 26 18.43 10.05 0.82
CA ASP A 26 19.19 10.73 -0.23
C ASP A 26 20.68 10.37 -0.11
N PRO A 27 21.30 9.80 -1.15
CA PRO A 27 22.68 9.33 -1.06
C PRO A 27 23.70 10.47 -0.94
N ASN A 28 23.34 11.70 -1.28
CA ASN A 28 24.23 12.86 -1.25
C ASN A 28 24.12 13.61 0.08
N THR A 29 22.90 13.91 0.53
CA THR A 29 22.66 14.69 1.76
C THR A 29 22.57 13.81 3.00
N ARG A 30 22.30 12.51 2.85
CA ARG A 30 22.08 11.52 3.92
C ARG A 30 20.84 11.82 4.76
N GLU A 31 19.92 12.59 4.20
CA GLU A 31 18.63 12.89 4.81
C GLU A 31 17.58 11.90 4.32
N VAL A 32 16.63 11.57 5.19
CA VAL A 32 15.47 10.77 4.80
C VAL A 32 14.39 11.72 4.27
N VAL A 33 14.02 11.53 3.02
CA VAL A 33 12.93 12.24 2.36
C VAL A 33 11.77 11.27 2.20
N CYS A 34 10.58 11.67 2.66
CA CYS A 34 9.37 10.86 2.52
C CYS A 34 8.36 11.60 1.64
N GLU A 35 7.88 10.92 0.62
CA GLU A 35 6.86 11.43 -0.31
C GLU A 35 5.58 10.63 -0.14
N THR A 36 4.46 11.33 -0.01
CA THR A 36 3.14 10.70 0.07
C THR A 36 2.56 10.59 -1.32
N GLU A 37 2.30 9.36 -1.77
CA GLU A 37 1.57 9.16 -3.02
C GLU A 37 0.08 9.43 -2.82
N THR A 38 -0.56 9.96 -3.86
CA THR A 38 -2.02 10.10 -3.90
C THR A 38 -2.60 8.98 -4.74
N CYS A 39 -3.61 8.29 -4.20
CA CYS A 39 -4.26 7.21 -4.94
C CYS A 39 -5.08 7.73 -6.12
N PRO A 40 -5.09 7.00 -7.24
CA PRO A 40 -5.96 7.33 -8.35
C PRO A 40 -7.43 7.20 -7.93
N THR A 41 -8.30 8.02 -8.53
CA THR A 41 -9.74 7.82 -8.42
C THR A 41 -10.11 6.54 -9.16
N LEU A 42 -10.56 5.52 -8.44
CA LEU A 42 -11.04 4.27 -9.03
C LEU A 42 -12.53 4.36 -9.33
N GLN A 43 -12.90 3.89 -10.52
CA GLN A 43 -14.27 3.60 -10.92
C GLN A 43 -14.33 2.13 -11.30
N CYS A 44 -14.78 1.30 -10.35
CA CYS A 44 -14.98 -0.13 -10.58
C CYS A 44 -16.27 -0.39 -11.38
N GLY A 45 -16.32 -1.49 -12.14
CA GLY A 45 -17.51 -1.88 -12.89
C GLY A 45 -18.72 -2.22 -12.00
N GLU A 46 -19.90 -2.36 -12.62
CA GLU A 46 -21.17 -2.67 -11.92
C GLU A 46 -21.13 -3.95 -11.06
N ASP A 47 -20.25 -4.90 -11.40
CA ASP A 47 -20.07 -6.16 -10.67
C ASP A 47 -18.75 -6.24 -9.87
N GLU A 48 -18.06 -5.11 -9.73
CA GLU A 48 -16.81 -5.02 -8.97
C GLU A 48 -17.00 -4.18 -7.69
N GLY A 49 -16.25 -4.53 -6.66
CA GLY A 49 -16.12 -3.76 -5.44
C GLY A 49 -14.72 -3.18 -5.31
N GLN A 50 -14.56 -2.21 -4.41
CA GLN A 50 -13.25 -1.66 -4.06
C GLN A 50 -12.73 -2.37 -2.79
N LEU A 51 -11.51 -2.91 -2.85
CA LEU A 51 -10.85 -3.54 -1.71
C LEU A 51 -9.52 -2.84 -1.40
N LEU A 52 -9.27 -2.55 -0.13
CA LEU A 52 -7.97 -2.08 0.38
C LEU A 52 -7.40 -3.15 1.30
N GLU A 53 -6.36 -3.85 0.84
CA GLU A 53 -5.70 -4.88 1.63
C GLU A 53 -4.81 -4.27 2.74
N PRO A 54 -4.68 -4.95 3.90
CA PRO A 54 -3.81 -4.48 4.97
C PRO A 54 -2.35 -4.40 4.51
N GLY A 55 -1.75 -3.22 4.69
CA GLY A 55 -0.39 -2.91 4.24
C GLY A 55 -0.31 -2.29 2.84
N GLN A 56 -1.43 -2.17 2.13
CA GLN A 56 -1.49 -1.54 0.82
C GLN A 56 -1.82 -0.04 0.93
N CYS A 57 -1.25 0.76 0.04
CA CYS A 57 -1.56 2.19 0.00
C CYS A 57 -2.91 2.45 -0.67
N CYS A 58 -3.07 1.91 -1.87
CA CYS A 58 -4.22 2.21 -2.72
C CYS A 58 -5.14 1.01 -2.85
N PRO A 59 -6.45 1.25 -2.90
CA PRO A 59 -7.41 0.19 -3.14
C PRO A 59 -7.29 -0.35 -4.57
N GLU A 60 -7.87 -1.52 -4.81
CA GLU A 60 -8.01 -2.12 -6.13
C GLU A 60 -9.45 -2.55 -6.38
N CYS A 61 -9.85 -2.63 -7.65
CA CYS A 61 -11.13 -3.21 -8.03
C CYS A 61 -11.04 -4.73 -8.00
N VAL A 62 -11.95 -5.36 -7.28
CA VAL A 62 -12.03 -6.82 -7.16
C VAL A 62 -13.43 -7.27 -7.55
N GLY A 63 -13.51 -8.41 -8.25
CA GLY A 63 -14.80 -9.03 -8.55
C GLY A 63 -15.55 -9.40 -7.27
N LYS A 64 -16.88 -9.46 -7.33
CA LYS A 64 -17.70 -9.86 -6.18
C LYS A 64 -17.23 -11.18 -5.59
N PHE A 65 -17.01 -11.18 -4.27
CA PHE A 65 -16.81 -12.40 -3.50
C PHE A 65 -18.10 -13.22 -3.56
N ILE A 66 -18.12 -14.24 -4.42
CA ILE A 66 -19.22 -15.20 -4.42
C ILE A 66 -19.02 -16.06 -3.18
N CYS A 67 -19.90 -15.90 -2.19
CA CYS A 67 -20.00 -16.82 -1.07
C CYS A 67 -20.64 -18.12 -1.54
N THR A 68 -19.98 -18.86 -2.43
CA THR A 68 -20.38 -20.23 -2.74
C THR A 68 -20.03 -21.07 -1.52
N SER A 69 -21.02 -21.36 -0.70
CA SER A 69 -20.97 -22.49 0.22
C SER A 69 -20.62 -23.72 -0.62
N PHE A 70 -19.39 -24.23 -0.48
CA PHE A 70 -19.01 -25.53 -1.03
C PHE A 70 -19.82 -26.60 -0.27
N SER A 71 -21.06 -26.83 -0.71
CA SER A 71 -21.76 -28.08 -0.41
C SER A 71 -21.10 -29.14 -1.28
N ASN A 72 -20.13 -29.88 -0.71
CA ASN A 72 -19.82 -31.20 -1.26
C ASN A 72 -21.07 -32.06 -1.00
N ASP A 73 -21.77 -32.40 -2.08
CA ASP A 73 -22.74 -33.50 -2.11
C ASP A 73 -22.01 -34.82 -1.85
#